data_AF-A0A1Y2A954-F1
#
_entry.id   AF-A0A1Y2A954-F1
#
_cell.length_a   1.000
_cell.length_b   1.000
_cell.length_c   1.000
_cell.angle_alpha   90.00
_cell.angle_beta   90.00
_cell.angle_gamma   90.00
#
_symmetry.space_group_name_H-M   'P 1'
#
loop_
_entity.id
_entity.type
_entity.pdbx_description
1 polymer ?
#
loop_
_entity_poly.entity_id
_entity_poly.type
_entity_poly.pdbx_seq_one_letter_code
_entity_poly.pdbx_strand_id
1 'polypeptide(L)'
;MSNDSRILPWTWSITADDPSKCPSPSAILGTFAAVNVLVSVLAVITGHRLVVKFCTFGKFGNHENSWTYMWLVSLGTQLGANVLVGYLIQRASGFSANYSIGDLVLLYTARPRLSFLVLSLLSLVRNDPYDQKTSYWHSSAMSQMIAEIILEFVALAVVGRAVHFGVVHQFYHIGSDSNGSLSSSAKTMARGDEVISGTLHTILVYTIFSFGLFNWVSSWVFWAGYVKTAGTLYCPPKLLEQGVVWTSFSIIGIFTSGAA
;
A
#
# COMPACT_ATOMS: atom_id res chain seq x y z
N MET A 1 -31.10 -14.39 8.34
CA MET A 1 -29.77 -13.74 8.33
C MET A 1 -28.80 -14.74 7.74
N SER A 2 -28.22 -14.47 6.57
CA SER A 2 -27.38 -15.44 5.85
C SER A 2 -26.09 -15.73 6.63
N ASN A 3 -25.54 -16.93 6.44
CA ASN A 3 -24.37 -17.48 7.14
C ASN A 3 -23.06 -16.68 6.88
N ASP A 4 -23.09 -15.68 6.01
CA ASP A 4 -21.92 -14.96 5.49
C ASP A 4 -21.26 -14.04 6.53
N SER A 5 -22.03 -13.58 7.53
CA SER A 5 -21.55 -12.73 8.62
C SER A 5 -20.66 -13.45 9.64
N ARG A 6 -20.40 -14.76 9.48
CA ARG A 6 -19.58 -15.55 10.40
C ARG A 6 -18.09 -15.59 10.07
N ILE A 7 -17.70 -15.22 8.84
CA ILE A 7 -16.34 -15.48 8.34
C ILE A 7 -15.55 -14.19 8.08
N LEU A 8 -16.24 -13.09 7.74
CA LEU A 8 -15.60 -11.81 7.41
C LEU A 8 -15.95 -10.71 8.43
N PRO A 9 -15.03 -9.78 8.71
CA PRO A 9 -15.23 -8.72 9.71
C PRO A 9 -16.14 -7.58 9.24
N TRP A 10 -16.66 -7.63 8.02
CA TRP A 10 -17.57 -6.65 7.44
C TRP A 10 -18.84 -7.33 6.94
N THR A 11 -19.90 -6.53 6.77
CA THR A 11 -21.24 -7.01 6.40
C THR A 11 -21.51 -7.04 4.90
N TRP A 12 -20.52 -6.66 4.09
CA TRP A 12 -20.63 -6.60 2.64
C TRP A 12 -19.82 -7.71 1.94
N SER A 13 -20.12 -7.97 0.68
CA SER A 13 -19.47 -8.96 -0.16
C SER A 13 -19.46 -8.50 -1.62
N ILE A 14 -18.61 -9.15 -2.40
CA ILE A 14 -18.50 -8.97 -3.84
C ILE A 14 -18.60 -10.37 -4.42
N THR A 15 -19.74 -10.74 -4.99
CA THR A 15 -20.00 -12.09 -5.48
C THR A 15 -20.33 -12.04 -6.98
N ALA A 16 -19.92 -13.06 -7.73
CA ALA A 16 -20.36 -13.23 -9.11
C ALA A 16 -21.68 -14.03 -9.16
N ASP A 17 -22.51 -13.73 -10.16
CA ASP A 17 -23.72 -14.53 -10.45
C ASP A 17 -23.34 -15.96 -10.89
N ASP A 18 -22.17 -16.09 -11.53
CA ASP A 18 -21.57 -17.34 -11.95
C ASP A 18 -20.23 -17.54 -11.24
N PRO A 19 -20.10 -18.53 -10.31
CA PRO A 19 -18.88 -18.78 -9.56
C PRO A 19 -17.64 -19.06 -10.43
N SER A 20 -17.83 -19.54 -11.66
CA SER A 20 -16.72 -19.82 -12.59
C SER A 20 -16.00 -18.55 -13.07
N LYS A 21 -16.65 -17.38 -12.96
CA LYS A 21 -16.06 -16.07 -13.29
C LYS A 21 -15.20 -15.51 -12.16
N CYS A 22 -15.19 -16.14 -10.98
CA CYS A 22 -14.39 -15.66 -9.87
C CYS A 22 -12.90 -15.96 -10.06
N PRO A 23 -12.03 -14.95 -9.95
CA PRO A 23 -10.61 -15.19 -10.02
C PRO A 23 -10.13 -16.01 -8.83
N SER A 24 -9.14 -16.87 -9.06
CA SER A 24 -8.49 -17.58 -7.96
C SER A 24 -7.74 -16.61 -7.03
N PRO A 25 -7.54 -16.97 -5.76
CA PRO A 25 -6.72 -16.17 -4.83
C PRO A 25 -5.32 -15.86 -5.38
N SER A 26 -4.71 -16.81 -6.09
CA SER A 26 -3.40 -16.62 -6.74
C SER A 26 -3.44 -15.63 -7.90
N ALA A 27 -4.54 -15.56 -8.66
CA ALA A 27 -4.70 -14.56 -9.72
C ALA A 27 -4.85 -13.15 -9.13
N ILE A 28 -5.59 -12.99 -8.03
CA ILE A 28 -5.74 -11.70 -7.33
C ILE A 28 -4.37 -11.23 -6.79
N LEU A 29 -3.71 -12.07 -5.99
CA LEU A 29 -2.39 -11.74 -5.40
C LEU A 29 -1.32 -11.56 -6.48
N GLY A 30 -1.34 -12.38 -7.53
CA GLY A 30 -0.45 -12.25 -8.67
C GLY A 30 -0.63 -10.93 -9.42
N THR A 31 -1.87 -10.46 -9.56
CA THR A 31 -2.16 -9.14 -10.14
C THR A 31 -1.59 -8.03 -9.26
N PHE A 32 -1.77 -8.11 -7.93
CA PHE A 32 -1.16 -7.14 -7.02
C PHE A 32 0.36 -7.13 -7.11
N ALA A 33 0.99 -8.31 -7.24
CA ALA A 33 2.44 -8.42 -7.33
C ALA A 33 2.94 -7.82 -8.64
N ALA A 34 2.28 -8.15 -9.76
CA ALA A 34 2.62 -7.62 -11.08
C ALA A 34 2.50 -6.09 -11.13
N VAL A 35 1.39 -5.53 -10.63
CA VAL A 35 1.19 -4.07 -10.54
C VAL A 35 2.27 -3.42 -9.68
N ASN A 36 2.60 -4.02 -8.53
CA ASN A 36 3.63 -3.48 -7.65
C ASN A 36 5.02 -3.45 -8.31
N VAL A 37 5.42 -4.53 -8.97
CA VAL A 37 6.69 -4.60 -9.71
C VAL A 37 6.69 -3.59 -10.85
N LEU A 38 5.63 -3.55 -11.65
CA LEU A 38 5.51 -2.65 -12.79
C LEU A 38 5.60 -1.19 -12.36
N VAL A 39 4.81 -0.79 -11.36
CA VAL A 39 4.84 0.58 -10.83
C VAL A 39 6.23 0.91 -10.26
N SER A 40 6.88 -0.03 -9.57
CA SER A 40 8.21 0.20 -9.00
C SER A 40 9.28 0.42 -10.06
N VAL A 41 9.26 -0.36 -11.15
CA VAL A 41 10.19 -0.18 -12.28
C VAL A 41 9.94 1.16 -12.96
N LEU A 42 8.69 1.48 -13.26
CA LEU A 42 8.33 2.74 -13.88
C LEU A 42 8.65 3.94 -12.98
N ALA A 43 8.52 3.79 -11.65
CA ALA A 43 8.85 4.82 -10.67
C ALA A 43 10.31 5.26 -10.71
N VAL A 44 11.24 4.34 -11.01
CA VAL A 44 12.67 4.67 -11.17
C VAL A 44 12.85 5.71 -12.28
N ILE A 45 12.07 5.60 -13.36
CA ILE A 45 12.15 6.50 -14.50
C ILE A 45 11.34 7.77 -14.24
N THR A 46 10.06 7.62 -13.87
CA THR A 46 9.11 8.74 -13.78
C THR A 46 9.28 9.57 -12.52
N GLY A 47 9.87 9.01 -11.46
CA GLY A 47 10.26 9.74 -10.24
C GLY A 47 11.60 10.45 -10.35
N HIS A 48 12.33 10.30 -11.46
CA HIS A 48 13.61 10.98 -11.66
C HIS A 48 13.37 12.43 -12.10
N ARG A 49 13.75 13.42 -11.29
CA ARG A 49 13.47 14.84 -11.60
C ARG A 49 13.96 15.33 -12.98
N LEU A 50 15.10 14.85 -13.51
CA LEU A 50 15.55 15.21 -14.87
C LEU A 50 14.60 14.72 -15.97
N VAL A 51 14.01 13.53 -15.79
CA VAL A 51 12.99 13.02 -16.72
C VAL A 51 11.77 13.91 -16.65
N VAL A 52 11.35 14.31 -15.45
CA VAL A 52 10.22 15.23 -15.29
C VAL A 52 10.51 16.60 -15.89
N LYS A 53 11.70 17.16 -15.65
CA LYS A 53 12.15 18.42 -16.25
C LYS A 53 12.17 18.35 -17.77
N PHE A 54 12.63 17.24 -18.33
CA PHE A 54 12.60 17.00 -19.77
C PHE A 54 11.16 16.92 -20.31
N CYS A 55 10.30 16.10 -19.72
CA CYS A 55 8.90 15.94 -20.13
C CYS A 55 8.07 17.22 -19.97
N THR A 56 8.46 18.12 -19.06
CA THR A 56 7.76 19.38 -18.78
C THR A 56 8.40 20.60 -19.45
N PHE A 57 9.34 20.38 -20.37
CA PHE A 57 10.06 21.45 -21.09
C PHE A 57 10.71 22.47 -20.16
N GLY A 58 11.24 22.02 -19.03
CA GLY A 58 11.93 22.86 -18.05
C GLY A 58 11.03 23.63 -17.08
N LYS A 59 9.69 23.48 -17.17
CA LYS A 59 8.75 24.18 -16.28
C LYS A 59 8.70 23.62 -14.86
N PHE A 60 8.88 22.30 -14.70
CA PHE A 60 8.86 21.61 -13.41
C PHE A 60 10.18 20.84 -13.16
N GLY A 61 10.35 20.28 -11.96
CA GLY A 61 11.55 19.54 -11.55
C GLY A 61 12.75 20.44 -11.29
N ASN A 62 12.49 21.67 -10.83
CA ASN A 62 13.52 22.59 -10.34
C ASN A 62 13.82 22.32 -8.87
N HIS A 63 14.87 22.93 -8.33
CA HIS A 63 15.39 22.59 -7.01
C HIS A 63 14.59 23.22 -5.84
N GLU A 64 13.26 23.28 -5.96
CA GLU A 64 12.39 23.88 -4.96
C GLU A 64 11.91 22.84 -3.93
N ASN A 65 11.57 23.28 -2.72
CA ASN A 65 11.03 22.42 -1.64
C ASN A 65 9.54 22.05 -1.85
N SER A 66 9.15 21.91 -3.09
CA SER A 66 7.80 21.62 -3.60
C SER A 66 7.26 20.24 -3.18
N TRP A 67 8.14 19.32 -2.75
CA TRP A 67 7.74 18.04 -2.14
C TRP A 67 6.85 18.24 -0.90
N THR A 68 6.95 19.39 -0.23
CA THR A 68 6.16 19.74 0.97
C THR A 68 4.65 19.77 0.73
N TYR A 69 4.19 19.90 -0.52
CA TYR A 69 2.78 19.84 -0.88
C TYR A 69 2.45 18.78 -1.93
N MET A 70 3.42 18.29 -2.74
CA MET A 70 3.13 17.26 -3.76
C MET A 70 2.74 15.89 -3.21
N TRP A 71 3.01 15.61 -1.93
CA TRP A 71 2.47 14.43 -1.27
C TRP A 71 0.93 14.39 -1.29
N LEU A 72 0.25 15.54 -1.32
CA LEU A 72 -1.21 15.62 -1.44
C LEU A 72 -1.70 15.03 -2.78
N VAL A 73 -0.97 15.29 -3.86
CA VAL A 73 -1.31 14.75 -5.18
C VAL A 73 -1.06 13.24 -5.20
N SER A 74 0.03 12.78 -4.61
CA SER A 74 0.30 11.34 -4.44
C SER A 74 -0.78 10.63 -3.62
N LEU A 75 -1.17 11.21 -2.47
CA LEU A 75 -2.23 10.68 -1.64
C LEU A 75 -3.58 10.67 -2.38
N GLY A 76 -3.92 11.80 -3.01
CA GLY A 76 -5.16 11.98 -3.75
C GLY A 76 -5.30 11.04 -4.93
N THR A 77 -4.23 10.83 -5.71
CA THR A 77 -4.23 9.86 -6.81
C THR A 77 -4.36 8.42 -6.32
N GLN A 78 -3.72 8.05 -5.21
CA GLN A 78 -3.86 6.71 -4.63
C GLN A 78 -5.29 6.45 -4.11
N LEU A 79 -5.89 7.41 -3.41
CA LEU A 79 -7.29 7.33 -2.97
C LEU A 79 -8.25 7.35 -4.17
N GLY A 80 -8.01 8.20 -5.15
CA GLY A 80 -8.79 8.29 -6.38
C GLY A 80 -8.79 6.99 -7.18
N ALA A 81 -7.65 6.29 -7.24
CA ALA A 81 -7.56 4.98 -7.86
C ALA A 81 -8.45 3.95 -7.15
N ASN A 82 -8.44 3.96 -5.80
CA ASN A 82 -9.29 3.08 -5.01
C ASN A 82 -10.79 3.39 -5.21
N VAL A 83 -11.15 4.67 -5.30
CA VAL A 83 -12.53 5.11 -5.60
C VAL A 83 -12.95 4.63 -6.99
N LEU A 84 -12.12 4.84 -8.00
CA LEU A 84 -12.42 4.45 -9.37
C LEU A 84 -12.53 2.92 -9.51
N VAL A 85 -11.65 2.16 -8.87
CA VAL A 85 -11.77 0.69 -8.84
C VAL A 85 -13.05 0.26 -8.14
N GLY A 86 -13.40 0.87 -7.00
CA GLY A 86 -14.65 0.57 -6.32
C GLY A 86 -15.89 0.86 -7.18
N TYR A 87 -15.86 1.94 -7.97
CA TYR A 87 -16.90 2.25 -8.94
C TYR A 87 -16.96 1.25 -10.09
N LEU A 88 -15.81 0.84 -10.65
CA LEU A 88 -15.72 -0.15 -11.71
C LEU A 88 -16.30 -1.51 -11.28
N ILE A 89 -16.02 -1.92 -10.05
CA ILE A 89 -16.54 -3.17 -9.50
C ILE A 89 -18.06 -3.09 -9.32
N GLN A 90 -18.57 -1.98 -8.80
CA GLN A 90 -20.02 -1.81 -8.57
C GLN A 90 -20.82 -1.78 -9.89
N ARG A 91 -20.20 -1.36 -10.99
CA ARG A 91 -20.81 -1.30 -12.33
C ARG A 91 -20.58 -2.55 -13.17
N ALA A 92 -19.85 -3.54 -12.67
CA ALA A 92 -19.56 -4.75 -13.43
C ALA A 92 -20.83 -5.61 -13.60
N SER A 93 -21.17 -5.92 -14.85
CA SER A 93 -22.28 -6.82 -15.17
C SER A 93 -21.97 -8.26 -14.73
N GLY A 94 -22.94 -8.94 -14.13
CA GLY A 94 -22.79 -10.33 -13.68
C GLY A 94 -22.20 -10.48 -12.27
N PHE A 95 -22.18 -9.39 -11.50
CA PHE A 95 -21.66 -9.33 -10.14
C PHE A 95 -22.65 -8.60 -9.25
N SER A 96 -22.87 -9.11 -8.04
CA SER A 96 -23.61 -8.45 -6.99
C SER A 96 -22.65 -7.91 -5.93
N ALA A 97 -22.73 -6.61 -5.69
CA ALA A 97 -21.90 -5.88 -4.73
C ALA A 97 -22.79 -5.09 -3.78
N ASN A 98 -22.73 -5.37 -2.48
CA ASN A 98 -23.54 -4.70 -1.45
C ASN A 98 -22.68 -3.85 -0.48
N TYR A 99 -21.55 -3.32 -0.95
CA TYR A 99 -20.66 -2.43 -0.20
C TYR A 99 -20.92 -0.95 -0.51
N SER A 100 -20.49 -0.06 0.39
CA SER A 100 -20.33 1.36 0.05
C SER A 100 -18.94 1.60 -0.55
N ILE A 101 -18.80 2.50 -1.53
CA ILE A 101 -17.49 2.78 -2.16
C ILE A 101 -16.44 3.13 -1.08
N GLY A 102 -16.84 3.81 -0.01
CA GLY A 102 -15.98 4.12 1.13
C GLY A 102 -15.40 2.88 1.80
N ASP A 103 -16.20 1.83 2.03
CA ASP A 103 -15.72 0.59 2.65
C ASP A 103 -14.63 -0.08 1.81
N LEU A 104 -14.83 -0.11 0.48
CA LEU A 104 -13.88 -0.72 -0.43
C LEU A 104 -12.62 0.14 -0.61
N VAL A 105 -12.77 1.47 -0.59
CA VAL A 105 -11.64 2.41 -0.59
C VAL A 105 -10.77 2.19 0.64
N LEU A 106 -11.39 2.08 1.83
CA LEU A 106 -10.70 1.79 3.09
C LEU A 106 -10.00 0.44 3.03
N LEU A 107 -10.66 -0.61 2.52
CA LEU A 107 -10.01 -1.90 2.35
C LEU A 107 -8.76 -1.80 1.46
N TYR A 108 -8.86 -1.09 0.35
CA TYR A 108 -7.73 -0.92 -0.57
C TYR A 108 -6.63 0.03 -0.07
N THR A 109 -6.80 0.76 1.04
CA THR A 109 -5.66 1.45 1.66
C THR A 109 -4.68 0.47 2.29
N ALA A 110 -5.12 -0.73 2.68
CA ALA A 110 -4.27 -1.79 3.21
C ALA A 110 -3.47 -2.55 2.14
N ARG A 111 -3.58 -2.19 0.85
CA ARG A 111 -2.87 -2.85 -0.24
C ARG A 111 -1.37 -2.58 -0.17
N PRO A 112 -0.50 -3.59 -0.29
CA PRO A 112 0.94 -3.36 -0.29
C PRO A 112 1.35 -2.51 -1.50
N ARG A 113 2.21 -1.52 -1.28
CA ARG A 113 2.85 -0.71 -2.32
C ARG A 113 4.37 -0.79 -2.21
N LEU A 114 5.06 -1.20 -3.28
CA LEU A 114 6.52 -1.38 -3.27
C LEU A 114 7.28 -0.11 -3.72
N SER A 115 6.64 0.78 -4.48
CA SER A 115 7.29 1.92 -5.13
C SER A 115 7.93 2.91 -4.16
N PHE A 116 7.33 3.13 -2.98
CA PHE A 116 7.89 4.03 -1.98
C PHE A 116 9.22 3.50 -1.42
N LEU A 117 9.34 2.18 -1.18
CA LEU A 117 10.59 1.57 -0.70
C LEU A 117 11.70 1.72 -1.73
N VAL A 118 11.40 1.47 -3.01
CA VAL A 118 12.36 1.61 -4.10
C VAL A 118 12.84 3.06 -4.24
N LEU A 119 11.90 4.03 -4.25
CA LEU A 119 12.25 5.44 -4.33
C LEU A 119 13.03 5.92 -3.09
N SER A 120 12.67 5.45 -1.89
CA SER A 120 13.42 5.73 -0.66
C SER A 120 14.86 5.23 -0.74
N LEU A 121 15.10 4.02 -1.25
CA LEU A 121 16.46 3.52 -1.46
C LEU A 121 17.24 4.36 -2.48
N LEU A 122 16.61 4.72 -3.60
CA LEU A 122 17.22 5.60 -4.62
C LEU A 122 17.50 7.01 -4.09
N SER A 123 16.69 7.49 -3.14
CA SER A 123 16.90 8.80 -2.50
C SER A 123 18.20 8.85 -1.67
N LEU A 124 18.73 7.70 -1.25
CA LEU A 124 20.00 7.60 -0.53
C LEU A 124 21.21 7.75 -1.46
N VAL A 125 21.02 7.52 -2.76
CA VAL A 125 22.10 7.62 -3.74
C VAL A 125 22.30 9.09 -4.12
N ARG A 126 23.35 9.71 -3.57
CA ARG A 126 23.70 11.11 -3.83
C ARG A 126 24.30 11.25 -5.22
N ASN A 127 23.51 11.78 -6.14
CA ASN A 127 23.89 11.89 -7.55
C ASN A 127 23.63 13.27 -8.14
N ASP A 128 23.26 14.25 -7.31
CA ASP A 128 22.97 15.58 -7.79
C ASP A 128 24.25 16.45 -7.90
N PRO A 129 24.62 16.91 -9.12
CA PRO A 129 25.77 17.78 -9.32
C PRO A 129 25.55 19.23 -8.86
N TYR A 130 24.29 19.67 -8.70
CA TYR A 130 23.94 21.02 -8.26
C TYR A 130 23.78 21.12 -6.74
N ASP A 131 23.34 20.04 -6.10
CA ASP A 131 23.24 19.91 -4.64
C ASP A 131 23.80 18.55 -4.18
N GLN A 132 25.06 18.55 -3.76
CA GLN A 132 25.77 17.33 -3.35
C GLN A 132 25.12 16.59 -2.15
N LYS A 133 24.12 17.19 -1.50
CA LYS A 133 23.41 16.58 -0.36
C LYS A 133 22.14 15.83 -0.77
N THR A 134 21.68 15.96 -2.02
CA THR A 134 20.38 15.38 -2.44
C THR A 134 20.48 14.41 -3.61
N SER A 135 19.38 13.70 -3.85
CA SER A 135 19.23 12.69 -4.90
C SER A 135 18.16 13.13 -5.89
N TYR A 136 18.29 12.71 -7.16
CA TYR A 136 17.28 12.98 -8.20
C TYR A 136 15.88 12.47 -7.86
N TRP A 137 15.78 11.50 -6.94
CA TRP A 137 14.52 10.89 -6.51
C TRP A 137 14.03 11.40 -5.14
N HIS A 138 14.77 12.31 -4.50
CA HIS A 138 14.46 12.75 -3.13
C HIS A 138 13.03 13.30 -3.00
N SER A 139 12.63 14.16 -3.94
CA SER A 139 11.30 14.78 -3.99
C SER A 139 10.17 13.74 -4.11
N SER A 140 10.30 12.83 -5.07
CA SER A 140 9.36 11.72 -5.26
C SER A 140 9.33 10.77 -4.06
N ALA A 141 10.48 10.43 -3.49
CA ALA A 141 10.58 9.55 -2.33
C ALA A 141 9.87 10.13 -1.11
N MET A 142 10.15 11.39 -0.76
CA MET A 142 9.50 12.05 0.38
C MET A 142 7.99 12.16 0.20
N SER A 143 7.54 12.53 -1.00
CA SER A 143 6.11 12.66 -1.29
C SER A 143 5.36 11.34 -1.20
N GLN A 144 5.95 10.25 -1.72
CA GLN A 144 5.38 8.91 -1.67
C GLN A 144 5.41 8.34 -0.26
N MET A 145 6.48 8.58 0.50
CA MET A 145 6.61 8.14 1.88
C MET A 145 5.55 8.78 2.78
N ILE A 146 5.32 10.09 2.68
CA ILE A 146 4.27 10.78 3.47
C ILE A 146 2.89 10.27 3.08
N ALA A 147 2.61 10.12 1.78
CA ALA A 147 1.34 9.58 1.32
C ALA A 147 1.10 8.16 1.85
N GLU A 148 2.13 7.30 1.84
CA GLU A 148 2.01 5.93 2.34
C GLU A 148 1.81 5.88 3.85
N ILE A 149 2.55 6.68 4.63
CA ILE A 149 2.34 6.78 6.09
C ILE A 149 0.88 7.10 6.40
N ILE A 150 0.28 8.07 5.71
CA ILE A 150 -1.13 8.46 5.91
C ILE A 150 -2.07 7.29 5.53
N LEU A 151 -1.80 6.62 4.41
CA LEU A 151 -2.62 5.48 3.97
C LEU A 151 -2.50 4.28 4.91
N GLU A 152 -1.33 4.03 5.48
CA GLU A 152 -1.09 3.01 6.50
C GLU A 152 -1.86 3.32 7.78
N PHE A 153 -1.87 4.58 8.24
CA PHE A 153 -2.71 4.99 9.37
C PHE A 153 -4.19 4.73 9.13
N VAL A 154 -4.68 4.97 7.91
CA VAL A 154 -6.07 4.64 7.53
C VAL A 154 -6.27 3.12 7.46
N ALA A 155 -5.30 2.38 6.93
CA ALA A 155 -5.34 0.92 6.83
C ALA A 155 -5.39 0.22 8.19
N LEU A 156 -4.75 0.81 9.22
CA LEU A 156 -4.80 0.28 10.59
C LEU A 156 -6.23 0.14 11.11
N ALA A 157 -7.15 1.03 10.70
CA ALA A 157 -8.56 0.90 11.09
C ALA A 157 -9.21 -0.37 10.52
N VAL A 158 -8.86 -0.75 9.29
CA VAL A 158 -9.39 -1.95 8.62
C VAL A 158 -8.74 -3.21 9.17
N VAL A 159 -7.40 -3.22 9.26
CA VAL A 159 -6.67 -4.36 9.81
C VAL A 159 -7.04 -4.58 11.28
N GLY A 160 -7.17 -3.51 12.06
CA GLY A 160 -7.59 -3.57 13.46
C GLY A 160 -8.98 -4.17 13.63
N ARG A 161 -9.95 -3.84 12.75
CA ARG A 161 -11.26 -4.50 12.73
C ARG A 161 -11.16 -6.00 12.42
N ALA A 162 -10.33 -6.38 11.44
CA ALA A 162 -10.12 -7.79 11.10
C ALA A 162 -9.49 -8.59 12.25
N VAL A 163 -8.48 -8.02 12.91
CA VAL A 163 -7.84 -8.62 14.09
C VAL A 163 -8.82 -8.73 15.24
N HIS A 164 -9.55 -7.66 15.57
CA HIS A 164 -10.58 -7.69 16.62
C HIS A 164 -11.63 -8.78 16.34
N PHE A 165 -12.11 -8.87 15.11
CA PHE A 165 -13.05 -9.90 14.70
C PHE A 165 -12.47 -11.31 14.89
N GLY A 166 -11.24 -11.55 14.46
CA GLY A 166 -10.59 -12.85 14.63
C GLY A 166 -10.34 -13.23 16.09
N VAL A 167 -10.06 -12.26 16.96
CA VAL A 167 -9.94 -12.47 18.41
C VAL A 167 -11.29 -12.86 19.02
N VAL A 168 -12.36 -12.12 18.72
CA VAL A 168 -13.71 -12.39 19.23
C VAL A 168 -14.22 -13.76 18.76
N HIS A 169 -13.89 -14.17 17.53
CA HIS A 169 -14.28 -15.48 16.97
C HIS A 169 -13.27 -16.60 17.26
N GLN A 170 -12.28 -16.35 18.12
CA GLN A 170 -11.29 -17.33 18.59
C GLN A 170 -10.41 -17.94 17.48
N PHE A 171 -10.25 -17.26 16.34
CA PHE A 171 -9.41 -17.74 15.23
C PHE A 171 -7.91 -17.73 15.53
N TYR A 172 -7.48 -17.00 16.56
CA TYR A 172 -6.08 -16.91 17.00
C TYR A 172 -5.74 -17.82 18.19
N HIS A 173 -6.70 -18.65 18.67
CA HIS A 173 -6.43 -19.60 19.74
C HIS A 173 -5.68 -20.82 19.17
N ILE A 174 -4.35 -20.79 19.28
CA ILE A 174 -3.49 -21.94 19.01
C ILE A 174 -3.54 -22.87 20.24
N GLY A 175 -4.41 -23.89 20.17
CA GLY A 175 -4.41 -25.06 21.05
C GLY A 175 -5.17 -24.91 22.37
N SER A 176 -6.29 -25.63 22.48
CA SER A 176 -6.71 -26.21 23.77
C SER A 176 -5.65 -27.24 24.20
N ASP A 177 -5.15 -27.06 25.42
CA ASP A 177 -4.29 -27.93 26.25
C ASP A 177 -3.01 -28.53 25.65
N SER A 178 -2.07 -27.66 25.26
CA SER A 178 -0.62 -27.85 25.51
C SER A 178 0.15 -26.59 25.12
N ASN A 179 0.32 -25.64 26.05
CA ASN A 179 1.21 -24.48 25.85
C ASN A 179 2.23 -24.40 26.99
N GLY A 180 3.01 -25.48 27.13
CA GLY A 180 4.20 -25.52 27.95
C GLY A 180 5.43 -25.24 27.09
N SER A 181 6.11 -24.13 27.35
CA SER A 181 7.41 -23.67 26.82
C SER A 181 7.39 -22.78 25.56
N LEU A 182 7.30 -21.46 25.79
CA LEU A 182 7.95 -20.48 24.93
C LEU A 182 8.96 -19.65 25.74
N SER A 183 10.10 -19.39 25.12
CA SER A 183 11.37 -19.01 25.76
C SER A 183 11.57 -17.51 25.95
N SER A 184 12.61 -17.17 26.73
CA SER A 184 13.05 -15.85 27.21
C SER A 184 13.20 -14.71 26.20
N SER A 185 12.95 -14.92 24.90
CA SER A 185 13.03 -13.89 23.86
C SER A 185 11.90 -12.85 23.93
N ALA A 186 10.89 -13.06 24.78
CA ALA A 186 9.85 -12.07 25.10
C ALA A 186 10.26 -11.05 26.19
N LYS A 187 11.49 -11.13 26.74
CA LYS A 187 11.97 -10.26 27.85
C LYS A 187 12.98 -9.17 27.46
N THR A 188 13.32 -9.01 26.19
CA THR A 188 14.27 -7.98 25.74
C THR A 188 13.61 -7.02 24.77
N MET A 189 12.70 -6.19 25.29
CA MET A 189 12.23 -4.99 24.59
C MET A 189 12.13 -3.83 25.60
N ALA A 190 13.29 -3.46 26.16
CA ALA A 190 13.46 -2.25 26.95
C ALA A 190 14.95 -1.85 26.97
N ARG A 191 15.38 -1.07 25.98
CA ARG A 191 16.41 -0.01 26.10
C ARG A 191 16.86 0.53 24.74
N GLY A 192 16.96 1.85 24.66
CA GLY A 192 17.83 2.52 23.70
C GLY A 192 17.42 3.97 23.47
N ASP A 193 17.99 4.89 24.25
CA ASP A 193 17.94 6.33 24.00
C ASP A 193 19.20 6.84 23.28
N GLU A 194 18.94 7.84 22.43
CA GLU A 194 19.74 8.97 21.89
C GLU A 194 21.14 8.81 21.28
N VAL A 195 21.30 9.24 20.02
CA VAL A 195 22.45 10.06 19.53
C VAL A 195 22.01 11.06 18.43
N ILE A 196 22.62 12.24 18.53
CA ILE A 196 22.40 13.57 17.94
C ILE A 196 22.43 13.70 16.40
N SER A 197 21.39 14.37 15.89
CA SER A 197 21.23 15.32 14.76
C SER A 197 21.78 15.00 13.34
N GLY A 198 22.93 14.35 13.17
CA GLY A 198 23.39 13.87 11.84
C GLY A 198 23.04 12.39 11.62
N THR A 199 23.15 11.61 12.69
CA THR A 199 22.78 10.20 12.78
C THR A 199 21.25 10.02 12.81
N LEU A 200 20.52 11.05 13.23
CA LEU A 200 19.07 11.03 13.35
C LEU A 200 18.37 10.86 12.00
N HIS A 201 18.86 11.49 10.92
CA HIS A 201 18.25 11.32 9.60
C HIS A 201 18.46 9.89 9.07
N THR A 202 19.66 9.33 9.20
CA THR A 202 19.95 7.95 8.79
C THR A 202 19.20 6.92 9.64
N ILE A 203 19.13 7.13 10.96
CA ILE A 203 18.35 6.27 11.87
C ILE A 203 16.85 6.40 11.57
N LEU A 204 16.35 7.60 11.34
CA LEU A 204 14.94 7.86 11.03
C LEU A 204 14.57 7.25 9.68
N VAL A 205 15.40 7.40 8.65
CA VAL A 205 15.22 6.73 7.37
C VAL A 205 15.29 5.21 7.51
N TYR A 206 16.24 4.67 8.27
CA TYR A 206 16.35 3.22 8.49
C TYR A 206 15.18 2.66 9.31
N THR A 207 14.69 3.40 10.30
CA THR A 207 13.54 3.04 11.13
C THR A 207 12.26 3.12 10.32
N ILE A 208 12.07 4.18 9.53
CA ILE A 208 10.94 4.31 8.62
C ILE A 208 11.00 3.25 7.52
N PHE A 209 12.19 2.94 7.00
CA PHE A 209 12.36 1.88 6.01
C PHE A 209 12.06 0.50 6.59
N SER A 210 12.55 0.22 7.80
CA SER A 210 12.28 -1.04 8.51
C SER A 210 10.80 -1.18 8.86
N PHE A 211 10.18 -0.11 9.32
CA PHE A 211 8.74 -0.04 9.60
C PHE A 211 7.92 -0.21 8.31
N GLY A 212 8.29 0.50 7.24
CA GLY A 212 7.65 0.39 5.93
C GLY A 212 7.81 -1.00 5.33
N LEU A 213 8.97 -1.66 5.49
CA LEU A 213 9.17 -3.04 5.06
C LEU A 213 8.31 -4.00 5.86
N PHE A 214 8.26 -3.83 7.19
CA PHE A 214 7.40 -4.64 8.06
C PHE A 214 5.92 -4.47 7.71
N ASN A 215 5.46 -3.24 7.47
CA ASN A 215 4.10 -2.94 7.05
C ASN A 215 3.81 -3.53 5.67
N TRP A 216 4.73 -3.39 4.72
CA TRP A 216 4.61 -3.99 3.39
C TRP A 216 4.43 -5.51 3.46
N VAL A 217 5.25 -6.21 4.25
CA VAL A 217 5.10 -7.66 4.49
C VAL A 217 3.75 -7.96 5.18
N SER A 218 3.39 -7.17 6.19
CA SER A 218 2.13 -7.35 6.93
C SER A 218 0.90 -7.18 6.03
N SER A 219 0.92 -6.22 5.11
CA SER A 219 -0.12 -6.02 4.11
C SER A 219 -0.24 -7.21 3.16
N TRP A 220 0.89 -7.82 2.75
CA TRP A 220 0.86 -9.05 1.96
C TRP A 220 0.24 -10.21 2.74
N VAL A 221 0.63 -10.40 3.99
CA VAL A 221 0.06 -11.43 4.88
C VAL A 221 -1.44 -11.22 5.06
N PHE A 222 -1.86 -9.97 5.33
CA PHE A 222 -3.26 -9.59 5.45
C PHE A 222 -4.03 -9.94 4.18
N TRP A 223 -3.58 -9.50 3.01
CA TRP A 223 -4.29 -9.75 1.75
C TRP A 223 -4.32 -11.23 1.39
N ALA A 224 -3.22 -11.96 1.60
CA ALA A 224 -3.17 -13.40 1.34
C ALA A 224 -4.15 -14.17 2.23
N GLY A 225 -4.21 -13.83 3.53
CA GLY A 225 -5.17 -14.39 4.47
C GLY A 225 -6.61 -14.02 4.11
N TYR A 226 -6.83 -12.75 3.74
CA TYR A 226 -8.15 -12.24 3.37
C TYR A 226 -8.70 -12.93 2.13
N VAL A 227 -7.99 -12.92 0.99
CA VAL A 227 -8.53 -13.49 -0.26
C VAL A 227 -8.77 -15.00 -0.16
N LYS A 228 -7.94 -15.71 0.62
CA LYS A 228 -8.09 -17.15 0.84
C LYS A 228 -9.30 -17.45 1.73
N THR A 229 -9.51 -16.66 2.77
CA THR A 229 -10.63 -16.82 3.71
C THR A 229 -11.96 -16.38 3.09
N ALA A 230 -11.95 -15.31 2.31
CA ALA A 230 -13.15 -14.79 1.67
C ALA A 230 -13.70 -15.71 0.58
N GLY A 231 -12.82 -16.40 -0.17
CA GLY A 231 -13.24 -17.31 -1.23
C GLY A 231 -14.17 -16.62 -2.23
N THR A 232 -15.35 -17.18 -2.46
CA THR A 232 -16.35 -16.63 -3.40
C THR A 232 -17.04 -15.37 -2.88
N LEU A 233 -16.91 -15.01 -1.59
CA LEU A 233 -17.46 -13.78 -1.01
C LEU A 233 -16.67 -12.53 -1.43
N TYR A 234 -15.47 -12.71 -1.98
CA TYR A 234 -14.68 -11.64 -2.58
C TYR A 234 -14.23 -12.05 -3.99
N CYS A 235 -15.02 -11.63 -4.97
CA CYS A 235 -14.90 -11.99 -6.36
C CYS A 235 -14.73 -10.71 -7.21
N PRO A 236 -13.53 -10.10 -7.23
CA PRO A 236 -13.31 -8.84 -7.92
C PRO A 236 -13.40 -9.03 -9.45
N PRO A 237 -14.32 -8.34 -10.15
CA PRO A 237 -14.41 -8.37 -11.60
C PRO A 237 -13.25 -7.62 -12.26
N LYS A 238 -12.92 -7.95 -13.52
CA LYS A 238 -12.05 -7.12 -14.36
C LYS A 238 -10.69 -6.79 -13.72
N LEU A 239 -10.02 -7.78 -13.11
CA LEU A 239 -8.74 -7.58 -12.40
C LEU A 239 -7.70 -6.81 -13.19
N LEU A 240 -7.61 -7.04 -14.50
CA LEU A 240 -6.68 -6.31 -15.36
C LEU A 240 -7.00 -4.81 -15.44
N GLU A 241 -8.27 -4.44 -15.58
CA GLU A 241 -8.70 -3.03 -15.60
C GLU A 241 -8.37 -2.35 -14.27
N GLN A 242 -8.56 -3.04 -13.15
CA GLN A 242 -8.17 -2.53 -11.83
C GLN A 242 -6.65 -2.30 -11.74
N GLY A 243 -5.87 -3.28 -12.23
CA GLY A 243 -4.41 -3.18 -12.30
C GLY A 243 -3.93 -1.99 -13.13
N VAL A 244 -4.58 -1.72 -14.27
CA VAL A 244 -4.29 -0.55 -15.11
C VAL A 244 -4.60 0.73 -14.35
N VAL A 245 -5.78 0.86 -13.72
CA VAL A 245 -6.15 2.04 -12.94
C VAL A 245 -5.11 2.32 -11.85
N TRP A 246 -4.75 1.30 -11.07
CA TRP A 246 -3.75 1.46 -10.03
C TRP A 246 -2.38 1.84 -10.57
N THR A 247 -1.96 1.24 -11.68
CA THR A 247 -0.68 1.59 -12.32
C THR A 247 -0.69 3.04 -12.78
N SER A 248 -1.69 3.45 -13.56
CA SER A 248 -1.78 4.80 -14.12
C SER A 248 -1.79 5.88 -13.04
N PHE A 249 -2.64 5.73 -12.02
CA PHE A 249 -2.75 6.73 -10.96
C PHE A 249 -1.48 6.79 -10.09
N SER A 250 -0.84 5.66 -9.79
CA SER A 250 0.45 5.66 -9.09
C SER A 250 1.54 6.37 -9.90
N ILE A 251 1.62 6.13 -11.21
CA ILE A 251 2.60 6.81 -12.07
C ILE A 251 2.33 8.32 -12.15
N ILE A 252 1.07 8.74 -12.26
CA ILE A 252 0.72 10.17 -12.22
C ILE A 252 1.21 10.79 -10.91
N GLY A 253 0.87 10.19 -9.76
CA GLY A 253 1.30 10.69 -8.46
C GLY A 253 2.82 10.77 -8.29
N ILE A 254 3.54 9.74 -8.74
CA ILE A 254 5.01 9.69 -8.70
C ILE A 254 5.63 10.75 -9.61
N PHE A 255 5.13 10.87 -10.84
CA PHE A 255 5.61 11.87 -11.81
C PHE A 255 5.39 13.29 -11.28
N THR A 256 4.20 13.60 -10.75
CA THR A 256 3.92 14.91 -10.14
C THR A 256 4.78 15.17 -8.92
N SER A 257 5.16 14.12 -8.19
CA SER A 257 6.07 14.27 -7.05
C SER A 257 7.52 14.48 -7.45
N GLY A 258 7.94 14.03 -8.63
CA GLY A 258 9.25 14.37 -9.21
C GLY A 258 9.26 15.71 -9.93
N ALA A 259 8.08 16.27 -10.19
CA ALA A 259 7.86 17.60 -10.74
C ALA A 259 8.05 18.70 -9.68
N ALA A 260 7.97 18.30 -8.41
CA ALA A 260 8.40 19.13 -7.30
C ALA A 260 9.90 19.38 -7.39
#